data_AF-A0A4P6ZW01-F1
#
_entry.id   AF-A0A4P6ZW01-F1
#
_cell.length_a   1.000
_cell.length_b   1.000
_cell.length_c   1.000
_cell.angle_alpha   90.00
_cell.angle_beta   90.00
_cell.angle_gamma   90.00
#
_symmetry.space_group_name_H-M   'P 1'
#
loop_
_entity.id
_entity.type
_entity.pdbx_description
1 polymer ?
#
loop_
_entity_poly.entity_id
_entity_poly.type
_entity_poly.pdbx_seq_one_letter_code
_entity_poly.pdbx_strand_id
1 'polypeptide(L)'
;MKYLKNNEGYALLLVLFLIVFLISVSSIVANGSLNHSKQEVTTDISNQSIVAAEMGVDYFKVLGKVEYNRIKFHHYNILINKINSYYTSPEFSTHSDMQKEQKVNNIKNDYLINIGEAINDYYSNFSQRITVNDQIYYELGNIGEDIPSYQINEDKVVINVNVKGVSNNKVSNLKFDMNIPSPTLVITPVKPIESKWVPPSFIEMEKKILDPSAHGGINKCVDPLVNITCLGDNLLDLKLLNNTTVFTTNYNYGTGNLNYSLKKSTFYNNGFWELHNAIGLSDVTVFSNNDVTVKNIDASSTYFQVKGDFTGEQVELSNSTFNLIGDFVATKHFYAVNTNLCVEGSINLQKKTVLSNVNIYYTGSLTPSNLSGNNSIVKWVSPESLRNECPISNPNHPDVDNPDVPQSPIISAFWEDPYLKVTY
;
A
#
# COMPACT_ATOMS: atom_id res chain seq x y z
N MET A 1 -11.91 -113.54 -3.73
CA MET A 1 -12.00 -112.36 -4.65
C MET A 1 -11.45 -111.15 -3.93
N LYS A 2 -10.36 -110.54 -4.40
CA LYS A 2 -9.84 -109.27 -3.90
C LYS A 2 -10.55 -108.15 -4.65
N TYR A 3 -11.44 -107.43 -3.97
CA TYR A 3 -12.02 -106.19 -4.49
C TYR A 3 -10.94 -105.10 -4.48
N LEU A 4 -10.35 -104.82 -5.65
CA LEU A 4 -9.57 -103.61 -5.84
C LEU A 4 -10.55 -102.43 -5.87
N LYS A 5 -10.62 -101.68 -4.76
CA LYS A 5 -11.37 -100.42 -4.66
C LYS A 5 -10.78 -99.43 -5.66
N ASN A 6 -11.58 -99.06 -6.66
CA ASN A 6 -11.23 -98.04 -7.65
C ASN A 6 -11.21 -96.65 -6.98
N ASN A 7 -10.05 -96.30 -6.42
CA ASN A 7 -9.82 -95.01 -5.75
C ASN A 7 -9.31 -93.92 -6.73
N GLU A 8 -9.08 -94.26 -8.00
CA GLU A 8 -8.48 -93.34 -8.99
C GLU A 8 -9.41 -92.16 -9.34
N GLY A 9 -10.73 -92.35 -9.28
CA GLY A 9 -11.70 -91.27 -9.53
C GLY A 9 -11.75 -90.18 -8.44
N TYR A 10 -11.44 -90.54 -7.18
CA TYR A 10 -11.45 -89.58 -6.07
C TYR A 10 -10.23 -88.64 -6.09
N ALA A 11 -9.08 -89.14 -6.57
CA ALA A 11 -7.88 -88.33 -6.72
C ALA A 11 -8.10 -87.21 -7.76
N LEU A 12 -8.74 -87.55 -8.89
CA LEU A 12 -9.07 -86.57 -9.93
C LEU A 12 -10.02 -85.48 -9.38
N LEU A 13 -11.03 -85.87 -8.60
CA LEU A 13 -12.00 -84.94 -8.03
C LEU A 13 -11.36 -84.01 -6.98
N LEU A 14 -10.44 -84.53 -6.16
CA LEU A 14 -9.67 -83.74 -5.22
C LEU A 14 -8.76 -82.72 -5.93
N VAL A 15 -8.08 -83.13 -7.01
CA VAL A 15 -7.23 -82.23 -7.79
C VAL A 15 -8.08 -81.15 -8.46
N LEU A 16 -9.22 -81.50 -9.04
CA LEU A 16 -10.13 -80.52 -9.63
C LEU A 16 -10.64 -79.53 -8.58
N PHE A 17 -11.03 -80.01 -7.40
CA PHE A 17 -11.46 -79.16 -6.29
C PHE A 17 -10.34 -78.23 -5.82
N LEU A 18 -9.11 -78.73 -5.71
CA LEU A 18 -7.93 -77.93 -5.36
C LEU A 18 -7.69 -76.82 -6.38
N ILE A 19 -7.78 -77.12 -7.68
CA ILE A 19 -7.61 -76.13 -8.75
C ILE A 19 -8.68 -75.05 -8.66
N VAL A 20 -9.95 -75.43 -8.51
CA VAL A 20 -11.06 -74.47 -8.37
C VAL A 20 -10.87 -73.61 -7.12
N PHE A 21 -10.51 -74.22 -5.99
CA PHE A 21 -10.24 -73.50 -4.75
C PHE A 21 -9.10 -72.48 -4.91
N LEU A 22 -7.98 -72.88 -5.52
CA LEU A 22 -6.85 -71.99 -5.77
C LEU A 22 -7.22 -70.83 -6.69
N ILE A 23 -8.03 -71.07 -7.73
CA ILE A 23 -8.53 -70.01 -8.63
C ILE A 23 -9.46 -69.05 -7.88
N SER A 24 -10.39 -69.57 -7.05
CA SER A 24 -11.30 -68.74 -6.26
C SER A 24 -10.55 -67.85 -5.27
N VAL A 25 -9.59 -68.39 -4.53
CA VAL A 25 -8.78 -67.62 -3.58
C VAL A 25 -7.91 -66.59 -4.31
N SER A 26 -7.27 -66.97 -5.42
CA SER A 26 -6.44 -66.06 -6.22
C SER A 26 -7.25 -64.91 -6.82
N SER A 27 -8.48 -65.19 -7.26
CA SER A 27 -9.41 -64.16 -7.78
C SER A 27 -9.79 -63.15 -6.70
N ILE A 28 -10.07 -63.62 -5.47
CA ILE A 28 -10.37 -62.73 -4.34
C ILE A 28 -9.17 -61.84 -4.00
N VAL A 29 -7.96 -62.40 -3.96
CA VAL A 29 -6.73 -61.64 -3.69
C VAL A 29 -6.44 -60.62 -4.79
N ALA A 30 -6.56 -61.02 -6.06
CA ALA A 30 -6.36 -60.12 -7.20
C ALA A 30 -7.37 -58.97 -7.19
N ASN A 31 -8.64 -59.25 -6.90
CA ASN A 31 -9.68 -58.23 -6.80
C ASN A 31 -9.43 -57.27 -5.61
N GLY A 32 -8.96 -57.79 -4.48
CA GLY A 32 -8.53 -56.99 -3.34
C GLY A 32 -7.38 -56.03 -3.67
N SER A 33 -6.35 -56.52 -4.37
CA SER A 33 -5.18 -55.72 -4.78
C SER A 33 -5.55 -54.61 -5.77
N LEU A 34 -6.41 -54.90 -6.76
CA LEU A 34 -6.89 -53.90 -7.72
C LEU A 34 -7.74 -52.81 -7.05
N ASN A 35 -8.53 -53.18 -6.03
CA ASN A 35 -9.32 -52.21 -5.28
C ASN A 35 -8.43 -51.29 -4.43
N HIS A 36 -7.36 -51.80 -3.81
CA HIS A 36 -6.40 -50.97 -3.07
C HIS A 36 -5.68 -49.98 -4.00
N SER A 37 -5.19 -50.43 -5.15
CA SER A 37 -4.54 -49.55 -6.13
C SER A 37 -5.47 -48.46 -6.64
N LYS A 38 -6.75 -48.76 -6.89
CA LYS A 38 -7.75 -47.74 -7.25
C LYS A 38 -8.02 -46.75 -6.13
N GLN A 39 -8.05 -47.21 -4.88
CA GLN A 39 -8.23 -46.33 -3.72
C GLN A 39 -7.04 -45.39 -3.57
N GLU A 40 -5.82 -45.89 -3.65
CA GLU A 40 -4.58 -45.10 -3.57
C GLU A 40 -4.50 -44.04 -4.67
N VAL A 41 -4.77 -44.41 -5.92
CA VAL A 41 -4.82 -43.45 -7.03
C VAL A 41 -5.95 -42.42 -6.83
N THR A 42 -7.10 -42.83 -6.28
CA THR A 42 -8.20 -41.90 -6.01
C THR A 42 -7.84 -40.92 -4.89
N THR A 43 -7.17 -41.38 -3.83
CA THR A 43 -6.69 -40.50 -2.75
C THR A 43 -5.62 -39.55 -3.24
N ASP A 44 -4.68 -40.02 -4.07
CA ASP A 44 -3.62 -39.19 -4.63
C ASP A 44 -4.17 -38.12 -5.57
N ILE A 45 -5.09 -38.48 -6.47
CA ILE A 45 -5.72 -37.51 -7.37
C ILE A 45 -6.52 -36.48 -6.55
N SER A 46 -7.26 -36.92 -5.53
CA SER A 46 -8.01 -36.00 -4.65
C SER A 46 -7.09 -35.05 -3.90
N ASN A 47 -5.95 -35.55 -3.43
CA ASN A 47 -4.94 -34.72 -2.78
C ASN A 47 -4.33 -33.73 -3.77
N GLN A 48 -4.06 -34.14 -5.01
CA GLN A 48 -3.53 -33.27 -6.05
C GLN A 48 -4.50 -32.15 -6.45
N SER A 49 -5.81 -32.41 -6.52
CA SER A 49 -6.79 -31.35 -6.82
C SER A 49 -6.89 -30.33 -5.67
N ILE A 50 -6.74 -30.78 -4.42
CA ILE A 50 -6.64 -29.88 -3.25
C ILE A 50 -5.37 -29.03 -3.33
N VAL A 51 -4.22 -29.65 -3.57
CA VAL A 51 -2.94 -28.94 -3.74
C VAL A 51 -3.02 -27.91 -4.88
N ALA A 52 -3.66 -28.25 -5.99
CA ALA A 52 -3.88 -27.32 -7.08
C ALA A 52 -4.76 -26.12 -6.65
N ALA A 53 -5.79 -26.36 -5.84
CA ALA A 53 -6.63 -25.29 -5.30
C ALA A 53 -5.85 -24.41 -4.32
N GLU A 54 -5.01 -24.98 -3.45
CA GLU A 54 -4.15 -24.23 -2.52
C GLU A 54 -3.14 -23.34 -3.27
N MET A 55 -2.49 -23.87 -4.32
CA MET A 55 -1.62 -23.10 -5.20
C MET A 55 -2.36 -21.94 -5.86
N GLY A 56 -3.60 -22.19 -6.32
CA GLY A 56 -4.44 -21.15 -6.88
C GLY A 56 -4.82 -20.07 -5.87
N VAL A 57 -5.15 -20.45 -4.63
CA VAL A 57 -5.42 -19.51 -3.53
C VAL A 57 -4.24 -18.58 -3.33
N ASP A 58 -3.02 -19.09 -3.24
CA ASP A 58 -1.83 -18.27 -3.06
C ASP A 58 -1.52 -17.39 -4.27
N TYR A 59 -1.72 -17.90 -5.48
CA TYR A 59 -1.59 -17.08 -6.70
C TYR A 59 -2.58 -15.91 -6.72
N PHE A 60 -3.86 -16.17 -6.49
CA PHE A 60 -4.91 -15.15 -6.55
C PHE A 60 -4.83 -14.16 -5.40
N LYS A 61 -4.34 -14.56 -4.22
CA LYS A 61 -3.99 -13.64 -3.12
C LYS A 61 -2.98 -12.58 -3.56
N VAL A 62 -1.87 -13.02 -4.19
CA VAL A 62 -0.83 -12.11 -4.68
C VAL A 62 -1.41 -11.20 -5.76
N LEU A 63 -2.18 -11.77 -6.69
CA LEU A 63 -2.79 -11.03 -7.78
C LEU A 63 -3.75 -9.94 -7.26
N GLY A 64 -4.62 -10.25 -6.31
CA GLY A 64 -5.51 -9.26 -5.73
C GLY A 64 -4.80 -8.19 -4.91
N LYS A 65 -3.69 -8.52 -4.23
CA LYS A 65 -2.85 -7.50 -3.56
C LYS A 65 -2.23 -6.53 -4.57
N VAL A 66 -1.78 -7.04 -5.71
CA VAL A 66 -1.27 -6.21 -6.82
C VAL A 66 -2.37 -5.31 -7.35
N GLU A 67 -3.57 -5.85 -7.56
CA GLU A 67 -4.71 -5.10 -8.08
C GLU A 67 -5.19 -4.02 -7.10
N TYR A 68 -5.34 -4.36 -5.82
CA TYR A 68 -5.65 -3.38 -4.77
C TYR A 68 -4.64 -2.23 -4.77
N ASN A 69 -3.33 -2.53 -4.81
CA ASN A 69 -2.29 -1.51 -4.86
C ASN A 69 -2.35 -0.64 -6.14
N ARG A 70 -2.87 -1.19 -7.24
CA ARG A 70 -3.07 -0.45 -8.49
C ARG A 70 -4.19 0.57 -8.37
N ILE A 71 -5.31 0.20 -7.74
CA ILE A 71 -6.53 1.03 -7.70
C ILE A 71 -6.66 1.92 -6.46
N LYS A 72 -6.03 1.56 -5.33
CA LYS A 72 -6.26 2.22 -4.03
C LYS A 72 -6.07 3.73 -4.08
N PHE A 73 -5.02 4.20 -4.78
CA PHE A 73 -4.72 5.63 -4.89
C PHE A 73 -5.78 6.40 -5.68
N HIS A 74 -6.40 5.78 -6.69
CA HIS A 74 -7.45 6.44 -7.46
C HIS A 74 -8.67 6.69 -6.58
N HIS A 75 -9.18 5.63 -5.93
CA HIS A 75 -10.33 5.73 -5.04
C HIS A 75 -10.04 6.58 -3.80
N TYR A 76 -8.79 6.57 -3.33
CA TYR A 76 -8.34 7.46 -2.27
C TYR A 76 -8.52 8.93 -2.62
N ASN A 77 -8.08 9.33 -3.81
CA ASN A 77 -8.16 10.73 -4.21
C ASN A 77 -9.62 11.18 -4.26
N ILE A 78 -10.53 10.28 -4.68
CA ILE A 78 -11.97 10.52 -4.64
C ILE A 78 -12.44 10.68 -3.18
N LEU A 79 -12.02 9.80 -2.27
CA LEU A 79 -12.32 9.87 -0.84
C LEU A 79 -11.87 11.21 -0.24
N ILE A 80 -10.60 11.56 -0.38
CA ILE A 80 -10.04 12.81 0.13
C ILE A 80 -10.75 14.02 -0.45
N ASN A 81 -11.00 14.04 -1.76
CA ASN A 81 -11.70 15.15 -2.39
C ASN A 81 -13.14 15.29 -1.89
N LYS A 82 -13.88 14.19 -1.73
CA LYS A 82 -15.23 14.21 -1.14
C LYS A 82 -15.21 14.73 0.30
N ILE A 83 -14.26 14.27 1.12
CA ILE A 83 -14.16 14.73 2.51
C ILE A 83 -13.78 16.22 2.54
N ASN A 84 -12.74 16.64 1.82
CA ASN A 84 -12.35 18.06 1.74
C ASN A 84 -13.52 18.93 1.29
N SER A 85 -14.22 18.52 0.23
CA SER A 85 -15.39 19.25 -0.29
C SER A 85 -16.48 19.38 0.77
N TYR A 86 -16.73 18.32 1.55
CA TYR A 86 -17.68 18.36 2.66
C TYR A 86 -17.24 19.37 3.72
N TYR A 87 -15.98 19.31 4.18
CA TYR A 87 -15.51 20.20 5.23
C TYR A 87 -15.41 21.68 4.81
N THR A 88 -15.21 21.96 3.52
CA THR A 88 -15.26 23.33 2.99
C THR A 88 -16.67 23.80 2.67
N SER A 89 -17.67 22.93 2.74
CA SER A 89 -19.05 23.29 2.40
C SER A 89 -19.68 24.18 3.48
N PRO A 90 -20.58 25.12 3.11
CA PRO A 90 -21.34 25.89 4.10
C PRO A 90 -22.13 25.01 5.08
N GLU A 91 -22.59 23.83 4.62
CA GLU A 91 -23.34 22.83 5.42
C GLU A 91 -22.52 22.29 6.60
N PHE A 92 -21.19 22.20 6.47
CA PHE A 92 -20.35 21.68 7.54
C PHE A 92 -20.48 22.51 8.84
N SER A 93 -20.59 23.84 8.70
CA SER A 93 -20.71 24.77 9.82
C SER A 93 -22.05 24.66 10.56
N THR A 94 -23.10 24.18 9.90
CA THR A 94 -24.45 24.07 10.45
C THR A 94 -24.76 22.68 10.99
N HIS A 95 -24.01 21.66 10.58
CA HIS A 95 -24.18 20.28 11.06
C HIS A 95 -23.75 20.13 12.53
N SER A 96 -24.53 19.36 13.29
CA SER A 96 -24.10 18.85 14.60
C SER A 96 -22.94 17.87 14.45
N ASP A 97 -22.20 17.60 15.52
CA ASP A 97 -21.05 16.69 15.46
C ASP A 97 -21.46 15.26 15.05
N MET A 98 -22.64 14.81 15.49
CA MET A 98 -23.23 13.54 15.05
C MET A 98 -23.52 13.52 13.54
N GLN A 99 -24.03 14.63 12.98
CA GLN A 99 -24.27 14.74 11.53
C GLN A 99 -22.96 14.77 10.73
N LYS A 100 -21.92 15.43 11.26
CA LYS A 100 -20.57 15.43 10.65
C LYS A 100 -19.99 14.04 10.61
N GLU A 101 -20.02 13.32 11.74
CA GLU A 101 -19.54 11.95 11.84
C GLU A 101 -20.31 11.02 10.88
N GLN A 102 -21.64 11.11 10.85
CA GLN A 102 -22.47 10.32 9.94
C GLN A 102 -22.14 10.62 8.46
N LYS A 103 -21.94 11.88 8.10
CA LYS A 103 -21.59 12.26 6.72
C LYS A 103 -20.20 11.73 6.34
N VAL A 104 -19.21 11.82 7.22
CA VAL A 104 -17.87 11.26 7.00
C VAL A 104 -17.93 9.74 6.87
N ASN A 105 -18.69 9.06 7.72
CA ASN A 105 -18.88 7.61 7.63
C ASN A 105 -19.56 7.19 6.32
N ASN A 106 -20.55 7.95 5.84
CA ASN A 106 -21.16 7.70 4.53
C ASN A 106 -20.13 7.85 3.39
N ILE A 107 -19.27 8.87 3.43
CA ILE A 107 -18.20 9.06 2.44
C ILE A 107 -17.18 7.91 2.50
N LYS A 108 -16.82 7.42 3.70
CA LYS A 108 -15.97 6.23 3.86
C LYS A 108 -16.64 4.98 3.28
N ASN A 109 -17.92 4.78 3.53
CA ASN A 109 -18.68 3.64 3.01
C ASN A 109 -18.73 3.68 1.48
N ASP A 110 -18.97 4.84 0.86
CA ASP A 110 -18.86 5.00 -0.59
C ASP A 110 -17.48 4.55 -1.09
N TYR A 111 -16.40 4.95 -0.41
CA TYR A 111 -15.05 4.53 -0.78
C TYR A 111 -14.88 3.01 -0.72
N LEU A 112 -15.34 2.38 0.36
CA LEU A 112 -15.31 0.93 0.53
C LEU A 112 -16.11 0.22 -0.55
N ILE A 113 -17.32 0.70 -0.87
CA ILE A 113 -18.16 0.19 -1.97
C ILE A 113 -17.38 0.22 -3.28
N ASN A 114 -16.84 1.38 -3.65
CA ASN A 114 -16.16 1.55 -4.94
C ASN A 114 -14.91 0.66 -5.07
N ILE A 115 -14.15 0.45 -3.99
CA ILE A 115 -13.02 -0.50 -4.00
C ILE A 115 -13.50 -1.94 -4.08
N GLY A 116 -14.54 -2.28 -3.31
CA GLY A 116 -15.17 -3.59 -3.35
C GLY A 116 -15.60 -3.95 -4.77
N GLU A 117 -16.34 -3.06 -5.41
CA GLU A 117 -16.79 -3.20 -6.80
C GLU A 117 -15.61 -3.35 -7.77
N ALA A 118 -14.61 -2.47 -7.71
CA ALA A 118 -13.48 -2.52 -8.63
C ALA A 118 -12.69 -3.83 -8.55
N ILE A 119 -12.46 -4.36 -7.34
CA ILE A 119 -11.76 -5.65 -7.16
C ILE A 119 -12.66 -6.82 -7.53
N ASN A 120 -13.95 -6.72 -7.20
CA ASN A 120 -14.93 -7.74 -7.55
C ASN A 120 -15.07 -7.88 -9.06
N ASP A 121 -15.12 -6.77 -9.78
CA ASP A 121 -15.16 -6.70 -11.23
C ASP A 121 -13.87 -7.27 -11.83
N TYR A 122 -12.72 -6.99 -11.23
CA TYR A 122 -11.45 -7.58 -11.66
C TYR A 122 -11.49 -9.11 -11.63
N TYR A 123 -11.89 -9.69 -10.49
CA TYR A 123 -12.00 -11.15 -10.37
C TYR A 123 -13.09 -11.75 -11.25
N SER A 124 -14.25 -11.08 -11.36
CA SER A 124 -15.38 -11.54 -12.17
C SER A 124 -15.06 -11.59 -13.66
N ASN A 125 -14.17 -10.71 -14.12
CA ASN A 125 -13.73 -10.67 -15.52
C ASN A 125 -12.46 -11.50 -15.77
N PHE A 126 -11.85 -12.08 -14.73
CA PHE A 126 -10.65 -12.89 -14.86
C PHE A 126 -11.00 -14.31 -15.31
N SER A 127 -10.77 -14.61 -16.59
CA SER A 127 -11.16 -15.88 -17.23
C SER A 127 -9.98 -16.82 -17.51
N GLN A 128 -8.77 -16.48 -17.06
CA GLN A 128 -7.58 -17.26 -17.38
C GLN A 128 -7.46 -18.50 -16.50
N ARG A 129 -7.27 -19.65 -17.15
CA ARG A 129 -6.80 -20.87 -16.50
C ARG A 129 -5.29 -20.81 -16.34
N ILE A 130 -4.81 -21.18 -15.15
CA ILE A 130 -3.39 -21.30 -14.87
C ILE A 130 -3.00 -22.78 -14.84
N THR A 131 -2.27 -23.22 -15.85
CA THR A 131 -1.88 -24.62 -16.03
C THR A 131 -0.53 -24.88 -15.36
N VAL A 132 -0.48 -25.86 -14.45
CA VAL A 132 0.78 -26.38 -13.89
C VAL A 132 1.35 -27.46 -14.82
N ASN A 133 0.48 -28.35 -15.30
CA ASN A 133 0.73 -29.32 -16.36
C ASN A 133 -0.59 -29.73 -17.03
N ASP A 134 -0.56 -30.61 -18.03
CA ASP A 134 -1.74 -31.02 -18.80
C ASP A 134 -2.90 -31.60 -17.96
N GLN A 135 -2.60 -32.11 -16.77
CA GLN A 135 -3.57 -32.75 -15.87
C GLN A 135 -3.93 -31.88 -14.65
N ILE A 136 -3.09 -30.89 -14.32
CA ILE A 136 -3.20 -30.07 -13.11
C ILE A 136 -3.28 -28.59 -13.49
N TYR A 137 -4.38 -27.95 -13.11
CA TYR A 137 -4.57 -26.52 -13.30
C TYR A 137 -5.44 -25.93 -12.20
N TYR A 138 -5.43 -24.61 -12.08
CA TYR A 138 -6.37 -23.88 -11.26
C TYR A 138 -6.96 -22.69 -12.02
N GLU A 139 -8.19 -22.33 -11.67
CA GLU A 139 -8.94 -21.23 -12.24
C GLU A 139 -9.82 -20.61 -11.14
N LEU A 140 -10.28 -19.38 -11.34
CA LEU A 140 -11.34 -18.85 -10.47
C LEU A 140 -12.59 -19.68 -10.69
N GLY A 141 -13.28 -20.00 -9.60
CA GLY A 141 -14.55 -20.72 -9.65
C GLY A 141 -15.59 -19.87 -10.37
N ASN A 142 -16.04 -20.32 -11.55
CA ASN A 142 -17.20 -19.77 -12.25
C ASN A 142 -18.44 -20.65 -11.98
N ILE A 143 -19.59 -19.99 -11.79
CA ILE A 143 -20.99 -20.45 -12.00
C ILE A 143 -21.85 -20.58 -10.73
N GLY A 144 -22.78 -19.62 -10.57
CA GLY A 144 -24.08 -19.74 -9.89
C GLY A 144 -24.03 -19.69 -8.36
N GLU A 145 -24.51 -18.60 -7.77
CA GLU A 145 -24.50 -18.28 -6.32
C GLU A 145 -23.12 -18.00 -5.69
N ASP A 146 -22.02 -18.46 -6.29
CA ASP A 146 -20.63 -18.26 -5.81
C ASP A 146 -19.81 -17.29 -6.71
N ILE A 147 -20.42 -16.23 -7.24
CA ILE A 147 -19.65 -15.12 -7.84
C ILE A 147 -18.83 -14.49 -6.72
N PRO A 148 -17.59 -13.99 -6.97
CA PRO A 148 -16.97 -13.05 -6.08
C PRO A 148 -18.02 -12.04 -5.62
N SER A 149 -18.24 -12.02 -4.32
CA SER A 149 -19.13 -11.07 -3.68
C SER A 149 -18.31 -10.35 -2.64
N TYR A 150 -18.50 -9.05 -2.60
CA TYR A 150 -17.94 -8.25 -1.54
C TYR A 150 -19.03 -7.95 -0.51
N GLN A 151 -18.64 -8.00 0.75
CA GLN A 151 -19.48 -7.55 1.86
C GLN A 151 -18.75 -6.43 2.59
N ILE A 152 -19.50 -5.42 3.01
CA ILE A 152 -18.96 -4.37 3.89
C ILE A 152 -19.35 -4.75 5.30
N ASN A 153 -18.34 -5.14 6.08
CA ASN A 153 -18.50 -5.50 7.47
C ASN A 153 -17.85 -4.40 8.30
N GLU A 154 -18.68 -3.56 8.94
CA GLU A 154 -18.25 -2.45 9.79
C GLU A 154 -17.29 -1.48 9.08
N ASP A 155 -15.99 -1.70 9.24
CA ASP A 155 -14.90 -0.87 8.77
C ASP A 155 -14.03 -1.57 7.71
N LYS A 156 -14.52 -2.63 7.07
CA LYS A 156 -13.74 -3.32 6.04
C LYS A 156 -14.60 -3.90 4.92
N VAL A 157 -13.97 -4.04 3.76
CA VAL A 157 -14.50 -4.80 2.62
C VAL A 157 -13.95 -6.22 2.68
N VAL A 158 -14.81 -7.21 2.60
CA VAL A 158 -14.44 -8.63 2.53
C VAL A 158 -14.75 -9.13 1.13
N ILE A 159 -13.73 -9.41 0.33
CA ILE A 159 -13.88 -10.05 -0.99
C ILE A 159 -13.79 -11.56 -0.80
N ASN A 160 -14.87 -12.26 -1.10
CA ASN A 160 -14.91 -13.73 -1.06
C ASN A 160 -14.49 -14.26 -2.43
N VAL A 161 -13.40 -15.02 -2.49
CA VAL A 161 -12.87 -15.57 -3.75
C VAL A 161 -12.90 -17.09 -3.70
N ASN A 162 -13.54 -17.70 -4.69
CA ASN A 162 -13.57 -19.16 -4.87
C ASN A 162 -12.52 -19.58 -5.90
N VAL A 163 -11.68 -20.54 -5.52
CA VAL A 163 -10.61 -21.07 -6.35
C VAL A 163 -10.86 -22.54 -6.62
N LYS A 164 -10.88 -22.88 -7.90
CA LYS A 164 -11.09 -24.24 -8.39
C LYS A 164 -9.77 -24.85 -8.80
N GLY A 165 -9.31 -25.85 -8.04
CA GLY A 165 -8.19 -26.72 -8.41
C GLY A 165 -8.69 -27.97 -9.12
N VAL A 166 -8.02 -28.37 -10.20
CA VAL A 166 -8.36 -29.57 -10.97
C VAL A 166 -7.13 -30.46 -11.11
N SER A 167 -7.27 -31.75 -10.79
CA SER A 167 -6.30 -32.80 -11.12
C SER A 167 -7.04 -34.00 -11.71
N ASN A 168 -6.66 -34.45 -12.91
CA ASN A 168 -7.24 -35.65 -13.55
C ASN A 168 -8.78 -35.68 -13.52
N ASN A 169 -9.42 -34.55 -13.85
CA ASN A 169 -10.88 -34.32 -13.81
C ASN A 169 -11.54 -34.34 -12.41
N LYS A 170 -10.77 -34.53 -11.33
CA LYS A 170 -11.25 -34.25 -9.97
C LYS A 170 -11.12 -32.77 -9.69
N VAL A 171 -12.16 -32.21 -9.08
CA VAL A 171 -12.28 -30.79 -8.77
C VAL A 171 -12.30 -30.62 -7.26
N SER A 172 -11.49 -29.68 -6.76
CA SER A 172 -11.53 -29.19 -5.39
C SER A 172 -11.76 -27.68 -5.43
N ASN A 173 -12.65 -27.19 -4.58
CA ASN A 173 -12.93 -25.76 -4.45
C ASN A 173 -12.45 -25.31 -3.08
N LEU A 174 -11.69 -24.22 -3.02
CA LEU A 174 -11.29 -23.55 -1.78
C LEU A 174 -11.76 -22.10 -1.81
N LYS A 175 -12.08 -21.55 -0.64
CA LYS A 175 -12.48 -20.15 -0.51
C LYS A 175 -11.42 -19.38 0.29
N PHE A 176 -11.16 -18.15 -0.11
CA PHE A 176 -10.39 -17.22 0.71
C PHE A 176 -11.03 -15.85 0.75
N ASP A 177 -10.80 -15.17 1.86
CA ASP A 177 -11.31 -13.84 2.13
C ASP A 177 -10.17 -12.83 2.06
N MET A 178 -10.29 -11.85 1.18
CA MET A 178 -9.44 -10.67 1.17
C MET A 178 -10.13 -9.54 1.94
N ASN A 179 -9.59 -9.21 3.11
CA ASN A 179 -10.09 -8.14 3.98
C ASN A 179 -9.34 -6.85 3.67
N ILE A 180 -10.04 -5.82 3.21
CA ILE A 180 -9.49 -4.51 2.92
C ILE A 180 -10.00 -3.55 4.01
N PRO A 181 -9.12 -3.08 4.91
CA PRO A 181 -9.53 -2.20 5.99
C PRO A 181 -9.89 -0.81 5.47
N SER A 182 -10.80 -0.15 6.18
CA SER A 182 -11.14 1.25 5.98
C SER A 182 -9.95 2.12 6.35
N PRO A 183 -9.68 3.16 5.55
CA PRO A 183 -8.59 4.05 5.86
C PRO A 183 -8.84 4.78 7.19
N THR A 184 -7.77 4.88 7.98
CA THR A 184 -7.78 5.70 9.19
C THR A 184 -7.65 7.16 8.78
N LEU A 185 -8.73 7.93 8.92
CA LEU A 185 -8.70 9.37 8.67
C LEU A 185 -8.12 10.11 9.86
N VAL A 186 -7.10 10.93 9.61
CA VAL A 186 -6.63 11.96 10.54
C VAL A 186 -7.09 13.29 9.99
N ILE A 187 -8.02 13.90 10.71
CA ILE A 187 -8.60 15.19 10.38
C ILE A 187 -7.96 16.20 11.31
N THR A 188 -7.03 16.99 10.78
CA THR A 188 -6.45 18.09 11.55
C THR A 188 -7.45 19.25 11.50
N PRO A 189 -8.08 19.62 12.63
CA PRO A 189 -9.05 20.71 12.65
C PRO A 189 -8.36 21.98 12.19
N VAL A 190 -9.05 22.72 11.31
CA VAL A 190 -8.62 24.06 10.90
C VAL A 190 -8.72 24.93 12.14
N LYS A 191 -7.59 25.19 12.79
CA LYS A 191 -7.54 26.32 13.70
C LYS A 191 -7.73 27.56 12.82
N PRO A 192 -8.63 28.50 13.17
CA PRO A 192 -8.66 29.79 12.49
C PRO A 192 -7.22 30.30 12.47
N ILE A 193 -6.73 30.55 11.27
CA ILE A 193 -5.35 30.94 11.03
C ILE A 193 -5.19 32.30 11.69
N GLU A 194 -4.68 32.34 12.92
CA GLU A 194 -4.41 33.61 13.62
C GLU A 194 -3.31 34.41 12.91
N SER A 195 -2.57 33.80 11.98
CA SER A 195 -1.76 34.48 10.97
C SER A 195 -1.30 33.47 9.91
N LYS A 196 -1.30 33.88 8.64
CA LYS A 196 -0.83 33.08 7.50
C LYS A 196 0.58 32.57 7.81
N TRP A 197 0.77 31.26 7.95
CA TRP A 197 2.11 30.71 8.16
C TRP A 197 2.94 30.92 6.89
N VAL A 198 3.96 31.75 7.00
CA VAL A 198 4.92 32.00 5.94
C VAL A 198 6.16 31.16 6.24
N PRO A 199 6.55 30.21 5.37
CA PRO A 199 7.80 29.47 5.58
C PRO A 199 8.98 30.46 5.56
N PRO A 200 10.02 30.21 6.39
CA PRO A 200 11.20 31.05 6.37
C PRO A 200 11.88 31.01 5.00
N SER A 201 12.53 32.10 4.63
CA SER A 201 13.44 32.12 3.48
C SER A 201 14.61 31.14 3.71
N PHE A 202 15.27 30.68 2.64
CA PHE A 202 16.48 29.84 2.77
C PHE A 202 17.56 30.50 3.65
N ILE A 203 17.66 31.83 3.64
CA ILE A 203 18.63 32.57 4.46
C ILE A 203 18.24 32.51 5.93
N GLU A 204 16.96 32.70 6.26
CA GLU A 204 16.47 32.58 7.63
C GLU A 204 16.58 31.15 8.14
N MET A 205 16.24 30.18 7.29
CA MET A 205 16.43 28.76 7.54
C MET A 205 17.89 28.45 7.90
N GLU A 206 18.84 28.90 7.08
CA GLU A 206 20.28 28.68 7.29
C GLU A 206 20.75 29.33 8.59
N LYS A 207 20.31 30.56 8.89
CA LYS A 207 20.59 31.21 10.17
C LYS A 207 20.08 30.40 11.36
N LYS A 208 18.84 29.89 11.30
CA LYS A 208 18.26 29.06 12.35
C LYS A 208 19.02 27.74 12.53
N ILE A 209 19.42 27.12 11.43
CA ILE A 209 20.19 25.87 11.44
C ILE A 209 21.57 26.08 12.07
N LEU A 210 22.23 27.22 11.79
CA LEU A 210 23.58 27.52 12.24
C LEU A 210 23.66 27.99 13.70
N ASP A 211 22.60 28.61 14.23
CA ASP A 211 22.52 29.00 15.64
C ASP A 211 21.26 28.45 16.32
N PRO A 212 21.23 27.13 16.62
CA PRO A 212 20.11 26.55 17.36
C PRO A 212 19.97 27.17 18.76
N SER A 213 21.08 27.54 19.41
CA SER A 213 21.09 28.11 20.78
C SER A 213 20.30 29.42 20.92
N ALA A 214 20.22 30.24 19.87
CA ALA A 214 19.41 31.45 19.86
C ALA A 214 17.90 31.21 20.01
N HIS A 215 17.44 29.95 19.91
CA HIS A 215 16.03 29.57 19.96
C HIS A 215 15.62 28.85 21.26
N GLY A 216 16.38 29.09 22.34
CA GLY A 216 16.11 28.59 23.69
C GLY A 216 16.99 27.38 23.99
N GLY A 217 17.78 27.44 25.07
CA GLY A 217 18.83 26.48 25.43
C GLY A 217 18.49 25.04 25.04
N ILE A 218 19.06 24.59 23.92
CA ILE A 218 18.64 23.34 23.30
C ILE A 218 19.38 22.19 23.99
N ASN A 219 18.68 21.47 24.84
CA ASN A 219 19.15 20.21 25.38
C ASN A 219 19.08 19.12 24.30
N LYS A 220 19.86 18.05 24.46
CA LYS A 220 19.68 16.83 23.67
C LYS A 220 18.23 16.35 23.78
N CYS A 221 17.70 15.76 22.72
CA CYS A 221 16.39 15.13 22.75
C CYS A 221 16.41 13.98 23.77
N VAL A 222 15.68 14.12 24.88
CA VAL A 222 15.50 13.09 25.92
C VAL A 222 14.00 12.90 26.13
N ASP A 223 13.56 11.66 26.26
CA ASP A 223 12.15 11.33 26.46
C ASP A 223 11.54 12.03 27.69
N PRO A 224 10.27 12.46 27.63
CA PRO A 224 9.32 12.33 26.50
C PRO A 224 9.43 13.47 25.48
N LEU A 225 9.33 13.13 24.18
CA LEU A 225 9.54 14.08 23.08
C LEU A 225 8.23 14.68 22.54
N VAL A 226 7.54 15.48 23.36
CA VAL A 226 6.31 16.17 22.96
C VAL A 226 6.38 17.65 23.31
N ASN A 227 6.11 18.54 22.35
CA ASN A 227 6.15 20.00 22.52
C ASN A 227 7.53 20.55 22.93
N ILE A 228 8.61 19.88 22.52
CA ILE A 228 9.98 20.28 22.85
C ILE A 228 10.76 20.76 21.63
N THR A 229 11.76 21.59 21.89
CA THR A 229 12.82 21.95 20.93
C THR A 229 14.13 21.31 21.42
N CYS A 230 14.77 20.48 20.59
CA CYS A 230 15.92 19.69 21.03
C CYS A 230 16.97 19.44 19.93
N LEU A 231 18.20 19.11 20.34
CA LEU A 231 19.28 18.68 19.46
C LEU A 231 19.18 17.16 19.26
N GLY A 232 18.92 16.74 18.03
CA GLY A 232 18.90 15.34 17.63
C GLY A 232 20.29 14.86 17.21
N ASP A 233 20.61 13.62 17.56
CA ASP A 233 21.75 12.88 17.00
C ASP A 233 21.26 11.58 16.33
N ASN A 234 22.16 10.77 15.78
CA ASN A 234 21.80 9.54 15.07
C ASN A 234 21.10 8.48 15.95
N LEU A 235 21.05 8.66 17.28
CA LEU A 235 20.36 7.76 18.20
C LEU A 235 18.91 8.19 18.46
N LEU A 236 18.48 9.34 17.94
CA LEU A 236 17.12 9.84 18.11
C LEU A 236 16.11 8.90 17.47
N ASP A 237 15.23 8.31 18.30
CA ASP A 237 14.09 7.56 17.80
C ASP A 237 12.97 8.51 17.39
N LEU A 238 12.91 8.77 16.08
CA LEU A 238 11.89 9.61 15.47
C LEU A 238 10.46 9.12 15.72
N LYS A 239 10.26 7.85 16.12
CA LYS A 239 8.91 7.34 16.41
C LYS A 239 8.24 8.00 17.61
N LEU A 240 9.03 8.62 18.49
CA LEU A 240 8.52 9.23 19.71
C LEU A 240 8.21 10.73 19.54
N LEU A 241 8.53 11.30 18.38
CA LEU A 241 8.40 12.73 18.11
C LEU A 241 6.98 13.10 17.69
N ASN A 242 6.34 13.94 18.49
CA ASN A 242 5.04 14.54 18.16
C ASN A 242 5.01 15.99 18.59
N ASN A 243 4.71 16.89 17.66
CA ASN A 243 4.73 18.33 17.88
C ASN A 243 6.08 18.84 18.42
N THR A 244 7.18 18.41 17.79
CA THR A 244 8.55 18.72 18.24
C THR A 244 9.35 19.48 17.20
N THR A 245 10.30 20.29 17.64
CA THR A 245 11.29 20.93 16.77
C THR A 245 12.65 20.29 17.02
N VAL A 246 13.24 19.69 15.98
CA VAL A 246 14.51 18.96 16.09
C VAL A 246 15.55 19.61 15.21
N PHE A 247 16.72 19.88 15.79
CA PHE A 247 17.90 20.34 15.05
C PHE A 247 18.91 19.20 14.94
N THR A 248 19.36 18.89 13.73
CA THR A 248 20.33 17.83 13.44
C THR A 248 21.48 18.38 12.59
N THR A 249 22.65 17.73 12.69
CA THR A 249 23.78 18.01 11.80
C THR A 249 23.80 17.01 10.67
N ASN A 250 24.21 15.77 10.91
CA ASN A 250 23.95 14.66 10.00
C ASN A 250 22.95 13.75 10.66
N TYR A 251 22.02 13.20 9.88
CA TYR A 251 21.08 12.23 10.42
C TYR A 251 20.92 11.06 9.46
N ASN A 252 21.36 9.89 9.93
CA ASN A 252 21.21 8.63 9.21
C ASN A 252 20.33 7.68 10.03
N TYR A 253 19.06 7.60 9.66
CA TYR A 253 18.19 6.55 10.16
C TYR A 253 18.41 5.32 9.30
N GLY A 254 19.29 4.44 9.78
CA GLY A 254 19.75 3.23 9.09
C GLY A 254 18.61 2.25 8.74
N THR A 255 18.86 0.94 8.86
CA THR A 255 17.85 -0.06 8.44
C THR A 255 16.67 -0.12 9.42
N GLY A 256 15.60 0.63 9.15
CA GLY A 256 14.40 0.66 9.98
C GLY A 256 13.21 1.33 9.31
N ASN A 257 12.00 1.01 9.80
CA ASN A 257 10.77 1.67 9.39
C ASN A 257 10.40 2.78 10.38
N LEU A 258 10.43 4.04 9.93
CA LEU A 258 9.71 5.14 10.55
C LEU A 258 8.23 5.00 10.19
N ASN A 259 7.59 3.93 10.66
CA ASN A 259 6.18 3.71 10.41
C ASN A 259 5.34 4.58 11.37
N TYR A 260 4.51 5.46 10.81
CA TYR A 260 3.26 6.03 11.34
C TYR A 260 3.29 7.01 12.53
N SER A 261 4.45 7.51 12.99
CA SER A 261 4.47 8.27 14.25
C SER A 261 4.90 9.73 14.16
N LEU A 262 5.50 10.18 13.05
CA LEU A 262 5.97 11.55 12.93
C LEU A 262 4.84 12.51 12.56
N LYS A 263 4.38 13.27 13.56
CA LYS A 263 3.28 14.22 13.40
C LYS A 263 3.66 15.61 13.90
N LYS A 264 3.21 16.65 13.18
CA LYS A 264 3.27 18.06 13.61
C LYS A 264 4.67 18.57 13.97
N SER A 265 5.71 17.94 13.46
CA SER A 265 7.09 18.19 13.90
C SER A 265 7.88 18.94 12.83
N THR A 266 8.85 19.75 13.26
CA THR A 266 9.72 20.54 12.40
C THR A 266 11.16 20.06 12.54
N PHE A 267 11.84 19.80 11.43
CA PHE A 267 13.22 19.36 11.38
C PHE A 267 14.09 20.44 10.72
N TYR A 268 15.21 20.76 11.35
CA TYR A 268 16.24 21.66 10.85
C TYR A 268 17.56 20.88 10.74
N ASN A 269 18.05 20.65 9.53
CA ASN A 269 19.18 19.78 9.27
C ASN A 269 20.34 20.52 8.58
N ASN A 270 21.54 20.49 9.18
CA ASN A 270 22.73 21.16 8.65
C ASN A 270 23.67 20.28 7.80
N GLY A 271 23.27 19.05 7.49
CA GLY A 271 24.09 18.02 6.87
C GLY A 271 23.23 17.12 6.02
N PHE A 272 23.66 15.88 5.79
CA PHE A 272 22.90 14.94 4.98
C PHE A 272 21.76 14.31 5.80
N TRP A 273 20.61 14.12 5.16
CA TRP A 273 19.51 13.36 5.74
C TRP A 273 19.32 12.05 4.99
N GLU A 274 19.69 10.94 5.60
CA GLU A 274 19.48 9.61 5.05
C GLU A 274 18.42 8.87 5.86
N LEU A 275 17.28 8.59 5.25
CA LEU A 275 16.20 7.81 5.85
C LEU A 275 15.99 6.54 5.05
N HIS A 276 15.90 5.38 5.71
CA HIS A 276 15.47 4.19 4.98
C HIS A 276 13.98 4.32 4.63
N ASN A 277 13.06 4.14 5.57
CA ASN A 277 11.63 4.25 5.30
C ASN A 277 11.02 5.33 6.19
N ALA A 278 10.45 6.37 5.57
CA ALA A 278 9.73 7.49 6.18
C ALA A 278 8.24 7.43 5.83
N ILE A 279 7.52 6.47 6.42
CA ILE A 279 6.15 6.15 6.05
C ILE A 279 5.15 6.75 7.04
N GLY A 280 4.18 7.50 6.53
CA GLY A 280 3.13 8.10 7.33
C GLY A 280 3.54 9.40 8.02
N LEU A 281 4.37 10.22 7.36
CA LEU A 281 4.65 11.58 7.80
C LEU A 281 3.37 12.43 7.67
N SER A 282 3.04 13.20 8.69
CA SER A 282 1.83 14.04 8.68
C SER A 282 2.04 15.37 9.36
N ASP A 283 1.74 16.47 8.67
CA ASP A 283 1.97 17.83 9.20
C ASP A 283 3.46 18.06 9.58
N VAL A 284 4.39 17.46 8.84
CA VAL A 284 5.83 17.55 9.11
C VAL A 284 6.48 18.61 8.22
N THR A 285 7.31 19.45 8.83
CA THR A 285 8.10 20.47 8.13
C THR A 285 9.58 20.08 8.18
N VAL A 286 10.26 20.12 7.05
CA VAL A 286 11.66 19.74 6.91
C VAL A 286 12.43 20.86 6.24
N PHE A 287 13.49 21.29 6.90
CA PHE A 287 14.46 22.26 6.43
C PHE A 287 15.82 21.59 6.36
N SER A 288 16.45 21.53 5.19
CA SER A 288 17.76 20.89 5.03
C SER A 288 18.71 21.73 4.17
N ASN A 289 19.92 21.95 4.68
CA ASN A 289 20.99 22.63 3.94
C ASN A 289 21.71 21.73 2.92
N ASN A 290 21.57 20.41 3.02
CA ASN A 290 22.19 19.45 2.09
C ASN A 290 21.19 18.39 1.66
N ASP A 291 21.68 17.37 0.98
CA ASP A 291 20.88 16.36 0.32
C ASP A 291 20.02 15.55 1.30
N VAL A 292 18.83 15.21 0.84
CA VAL A 292 17.87 14.34 1.53
C VAL A 292 17.70 13.09 0.67
N THR A 293 18.15 11.95 1.20
CA THR A 293 17.97 10.65 0.58
C THR A 293 17.01 9.82 1.41
N VAL A 294 15.93 9.35 0.79
CA VAL A 294 14.95 8.47 1.41
C VAL A 294 14.76 7.23 0.54
N LYS A 295 14.74 6.02 1.10
CA LYS A 295 14.39 4.85 0.27
C LYS A 295 12.90 4.89 -0.06
N ASN A 296 12.03 4.89 0.95
CA ASN A 296 10.58 4.98 0.76
C ASN A 296 10.02 6.10 1.63
N ILE A 297 9.26 7.03 1.04
CA ILE A 297 8.55 8.10 1.76
C ILE A 297 7.07 8.05 1.43
N ASP A 298 6.24 8.08 2.47
CA ASP A 298 4.81 8.33 2.40
C ASP A 298 4.50 9.53 3.30
N ALA A 299 4.21 10.66 2.68
CA ALA A 299 4.06 11.94 3.35
C ALA A 299 2.75 12.62 2.97
N SER A 300 2.05 13.07 4.00
CA SER A 300 0.81 13.82 3.90
C SER A 300 0.98 15.18 4.55
N SER A 301 0.62 16.23 3.83
CA SER A 301 0.57 17.59 4.37
C SER A 301 1.88 18.06 4.95
N THR A 302 2.94 17.72 4.23
CA THR A 302 4.31 18.02 4.64
C THR A 302 4.86 19.18 3.83
N TYR A 303 5.80 19.90 4.43
CA TYR A 303 6.55 20.95 3.76
C TYR A 303 8.03 20.59 3.78
N PHE A 304 8.64 20.49 2.61
CA PHE A 304 10.08 20.27 2.45
C PHE A 304 10.70 21.49 1.81
N GLN A 305 11.78 21.99 2.42
CA GLN A 305 12.65 23.00 1.85
C GLN A 305 14.09 22.51 1.96
N VAL A 306 14.69 22.17 0.82
CA VAL A 306 16.00 21.51 0.73
C VAL A 306 16.90 22.29 -0.22
N LYS A 307 18.10 22.65 0.24
CA LYS A 307 19.10 23.36 -0.58
C LYS A 307 19.90 22.40 -1.48
N GLY A 308 20.04 21.15 -1.06
CA GLY A 308 20.65 20.08 -1.85
C GLY A 308 19.63 19.31 -2.70
N ASP A 309 20.01 18.09 -3.07
CA ASP A 309 19.20 17.17 -3.86
C ASP A 309 18.20 16.41 -2.97
N PHE A 310 17.08 16.00 -3.56
CA PHE A 310 16.16 15.04 -2.97
C PHE A 310 16.17 13.75 -3.78
N THR A 311 16.55 12.62 -3.16
CA THR A 311 16.55 11.30 -3.81
C THR A 311 15.64 10.32 -3.08
N GLY A 312 14.68 9.76 -3.79
CA GLY A 312 13.71 8.77 -3.35
C GLY A 312 13.74 7.48 -4.18
N GLU A 313 13.56 6.29 -3.61
CA GLU A 313 13.15 5.13 -4.45
C GLU A 313 11.64 5.15 -4.69
N GLN A 314 10.85 5.10 -3.62
CA GLN A 314 9.39 5.21 -3.67
C GLN A 314 8.97 6.49 -2.94
N VAL A 315 8.30 7.38 -3.66
CA VAL A 315 7.90 8.69 -3.15
C VAL A 315 6.40 8.84 -3.33
N GLU A 316 5.68 8.86 -2.20
CA GLU A 316 4.24 9.02 -2.13
C GLU A 316 3.92 10.31 -1.37
N LEU A 317 3.37 11.29 -2.06
CA LEU A 317 3.10 12.62 -1.53
C LEU A 317 1.61 12.95 -1.68
N SER A 318 1.01 13.44 -0.60
CA SER A 318 -0.35 13.98 -0.61
C SER A 318 -0.40 15.34 0.09
N ASN A 319 -1.09 16.32 -0.49
CA ASN A 319 -1.27 17.66 0.07
C ASN A 319 0.05 18.34 0.51
N SER A 320 1.17 18.00 -0.12
CA SER A 320 2.51 18.40 0.35
C SER A 320 3.12 19.47 -0.55
N THR A 321 4.12 20.19 -0.03
CA THR A 321 4.89 21.17 -0.80
C THR A 321 6.37 20.88 -0.67
N PHE A 322 7.07 20.82 -1.81
CA PHE A 322 8.50 20.57 -1.89
C PHE A 322 9.17 21.71 -2.64
N ASN A 323 10.13 22.36 -1.99
CA ASN A 323 10.94 23.44 -2.52
C ASN A 323 12.41 23.03 -2.48
N LEU A 324 13.00 22.81 -3.64
CA LEU A 324 14.32 22.22 -3.79
C LEU A 324 15.18 23.16 -4.62
N ILE A 325 16.42 23.41 -4.17
CA ILE A 325 17.42 24.08 -5.04
C ILE A 325 18.15 23.06 -5.91
N GLY A 326 18.38 21.84 -5.39
CA GLY A 326 18.99 20.76 -6.16
C GLY A 326 18.01 19.99 -7.05
N ASP A 327 18.41 18.78 -7.42
CA ASP A 327 17.63 17.87 -8.25
C ASP A 327 16.59 17.09 -7.43
N PHE A 328 15.49 16.70 -8.07
CA PHE A 328 14.52 15.75 -7.52
C PHE A 328 14.57 14.44 -8.28
N VAL A 329 14.92 13.35 -7.60
CA VAL A 329 15.08 12.03 -8.19
C VAL A 329 14.15 11.02 -7.51
N ALA A 330 13.27 10.39 -8.29
CA ALA A 330 12.49 9.23 -7.88
C ALA A 330 12.86 8.02 -8.75
N THR A 331 13.62 7.07 -8.20
CA THR A 331 14.21 5.96 -8.98
C THR A 331 13.28 4.78 -9.21
N LYS A 332 12.17 4.67 -8.47
CA LYS A 332 11.13 3.66 -8.70
C LYS A 332 9.78 4.34 -8.93
N HIS A 333 9.05 4.63 -7.87
CA HIS A 333 7.67 5.11 -7.99
C HIS A 333 7.56 6.54 -7.50
N PHE A 334 6.82 7.36 -8.22
CA PHE A 334 6.41 8.69 -7.80
C PHE A 334 4.89 8.83 -7.87
N TYR A 335 4.25 8.94 -6.72
CA TYR A 335 2.82 9.20 -6.59
C TYR A 335 2.65 10.54 -5.92
N ALA A 336 1.98 11.48 -6.56
CA ALA A 336 1.73 12.80 -6.00
C ALA A 336 0.28 13.23 -6.21
N VAL A 337 -0.31 13.77 -5.14
CA VAL A 337 -1.71 14.21 -5.11
C VAL A 337 -1.80 15.55 -4.41
N ASN A 338 -2.48 16.54 -5.01
CA ASN A 338 -2.66 17.87 -4.42
C ASN A 338 -1.32 18.46 -3.93
N THR A 339 -0.24 18.22 -4.69
CA THR A 339 1.13 18.48 -4.25
C THR A 339 1.75 19.55 -5.13
N ASN A 340 2.50 20.45 -4.52
CA ASN A 340 3.30 21.45 -5.22
C ASN A 340 4.77 21.05 -5.14
N LEU A 341 5.43 20.88 -6.27
CA LEU A 341 6.84 20.54 -6.37
C LEU A 341 7.57 21.61 -7.17
N CYS A 342 8.55 22.24 -6.55
CA CYS A 342 9.30 23.38 -7.07
C CYS A 342 10.78 23.06 -6.98
N VAL A 343 11.44 22.95 -8.14
CA VAL A 343 12.81 22.40 -8.23
C VAL A 343 13.68 23.35 -9.04
N GLU A 344 14.64 24.02 -8.41
CA GLU A 344 15.66 24.83 -9.10
C GLU A 344 16.77 23.95 -9.73
N GLY A 345 16.37 22.77 -10.22
CA GLY A 345 17.23 21.75 -10.79
C GLY A 345 16.44 20.85 -11.73
N SER A 346 16.96 19.65 -11.97
CA SER A 346 16.36 18.63 -12.80
C SER A 346 15.40 17.73 -12.01
N ILE A 347 14.41 17.19 -12.70
CA ILE A 347 13.47 16.19 -12.17
C ILE A 347 13.68 14.89 -12.94
N ASN A 348 13.96 13.79 -12.23
CA ASN A 348 14.18 12.47 -12.79
C ASN A 348 13.27 11.41 -12.15
N LEU A 349 12.28 10.94 -12.89
CA LEU A 349 11.28 9.97 -12.47
C LEU A 349 11.38 8.72 -13.34
N GLN A 350 11.99 7.64 -12.82
CA GLN A 350 12.51 6.57 -13.68
C GLN A 350 11.53 5.45 -14.05
N LYS A 351 10.51 5.16 -13.23
CA LYS A 351 9.57 4.06 -13.53
C LYS A 351 8.13 4.53 -13.61
N LYS A 352 7.38 4.43 -12.51
CA LYS A 352 5.94 4.66 -12.50
C LYS A 352 5.65 6.00 -11.85
N THR A 353 5.02 6.89 -12.62
CA THR A 353 4.60 8.21 -12.16
C THR A 353 3.09 8.33 -12.25
N VAL A 354 2.45 8.75 -11.15
CA VAL A 354 1.01 9.03 -11.10
C VAL A 354 0.81 10.38 -10.44
N LEU A 355 0.21 11.31 -11.19
CA LEU A 355 -0.03 12.69 -10.77
C LEU A 355 -1.52 12.99 -10.81
N SER A 356 -2.04 13.60 -9.74
CA SER A 356 -3.42 14.09 -9.66
C SER A 356 -3.47 15.43 -8.94
N ASN A 357 -3.88 16.49 -9.64
CA ASN A 357 -3.88 17.86 -9.11
C ASN A 357 -2.51 18.28 -8.56
N VAL A 358 -1.45 18.08 -9.35
CA VAL A 358 -0.07 18.37 -8.96
C VAL A 358 0.44 19.54 -9.78
N ASN A 359 1.11 20.50 -9.13
CA ASN A 359 1.86 21.53 -9.82
C ASN A 359 3.36 21.25 -9.69
N ILE A 360 4.03 21.07 -10.81
CA ILE A 360 5.47 20.83 -10.89
C ILE A 360 6.10 21.96 -11.70
N TYR A 361 6.99 22.71 -11.06
CA TYR A 361 7.79 23.76 -11.68
C TYR A 361 9.27 23.41 -11.56
N TYR A 362 10.02 23.51 -12.65
CA TYR A 362 11.43 23.14 -12.68
C TYR A 362 12.26 24.04 -13.62
N THR A 363 13.56 24.17 -13.36
CA THR A 363 14.49 24.98 -14.18
C THR A 363 15.48 24.13 -14.99
N GLY A 364 15.73 22.88 -14.57
CA GLY A 364 16.64 21.95 -15.23
C GLY A 364 15.95 21.08 -16.28
N SER A 365 16.39 19.82 -16.36
CA SER A 365 15.81 18.83 -17.27
C SER A 365 14.67 18.05 -16.63
N LEU A 366 13.75 17.52 -17.44
CA LEU A 366 12.67 16.64 -16.99
C LEU A 366 12.82 15.27 -17.64
N THR A 367 12.87 14.21 -16.83
CA THR A 367 12.90 12.82 -17.28
C THR A 367 11.77 12.04 -16.60
N PRO A 368 10.84 11.41 -17.34
CA PRO A 368 10.68 11.50 -18.80
C PRO A 368 10.24 12.91 -19.22
N SER A 369 10.59 13.33 -20.43
CA SER A 369 10.36 14.70 -20.93
C SER A 369 8.89 15.13 -20.99
N ASN A 370 7.96 14.17 -20.99
CA ASN A 370 6.53 14.42 -20.94
C ASN A 370 5.91 13.70 -19.74
N LEU A 371 5.30 14.48 -18.86
CA LEU A 371 4.48 13.99 -17.77
C LEU A 371 3.04 14.45 -17.98
N SER A 372 2.10 13.52 -17.90
CA SER A 372 0.67 13.81 -17.94
C SER A 372 0.03 13.33 -16.65
N GLY A 373 -0.79 14.16 -16.03
CA GLY A 373 -1.57 13.85 -14.84
C GLY A 373 -2.96 14.45 -14.94
N ASN A 374 -3.91 13.90 -14.18
CA ASN A 374 -5.24 14.48 -14.12
C ASN A 374 -5.15 15.85 -13.43
N ASN A 375 -5.61 16.92 -14.10
CA ASN A 375 -5.53 18.30 -13.60
C ASN A 375 -4.13 18.71 -13.08
N SER A 376 -3.05 18.19 -13.68
CA SER A 376 -1.69 18.47 -13.22
C SER A 376 -0.97 19.42 -14.18
N ILE A 377 -0.24 20.39 -13.63
CA ILE A 377 0.59 21.34 -14.36
C ILE A 377 2.04 20.88 -14.21
N VAL A 378 2.74 20.67 -15.33
CA VAL A 378 4.17 20.39 -15.34
C VAL A 378 4.83 21.37 -16.30
N LYS A 379 5.59 22.31 -15.77
CA LYS A 379 6.06 23.48 -16.53
C LYS A 379 7.52 23.77 -16.23
N TRP A 380 8.33 23.85 -17.29
CA TRP A 380 9.64 24.46 -17.20
C TRP A 380 9.47 25.98 -17.02
N VAL A 381 10.24 26.56 -16.11
CA VAL A 381 10.23 28.00 -15.81
C VAL A 381 11.66 28.51 -15.68
N SER A 382 11.88 29.81 -15.89
CA SER A 382 13.17 30.42 -15.55
C SER A 382 13.37 30.42 -14.03
N PRO A 383 14.62 30.48 -13.53
CA PRO A 383 14.88 30.58 -12.09
C PRO A 383 14.17 31.76 -11.40
N GLU A 384 14.00 32.88 -12.10
CA GLU A 384 13.27 34.05 -11.61
C GLU A 384 11.77 33.80 -11.56
N SER A 385 11.21 33.19 -12.61
CA SER A 385 9.80 32.82 -12.64
C SER A 385 9.47 31.73 -11.62
N LEU A 386 10.40 30.80 -11.36
CA LEU A 386 10.23 29.77 -10.34
C LEU A 386 9.95 30.40 -8.98
N ARG A 387 10.65 31.47 -8.60
CA ARG A 387 10.42 32.18 -7.32
C ARG A 387 9.04 32.84 -7.23
N ASN A 388 8.44 33.19 -8.36
CA ASN A 388 7.10 33.78 -8.41
C ASN A 388 6.01 32.71 -8.39
N GLU A 389 6.21 31.61 -9.12
CA GLU A 389 5.26 30.48 -9.21
C GLU A 389 5.34 29.60 -7.93
N CYS A 390 6.48 29.63 -7.27
CA CYS A 390 6.79 28.92 -6.02
C CYS A 390 7.33 29.93 -5.00
N PRO A 391 6.47 30.75 -4.38
CA PRO A 391 6.89 31.76 -3.43
C PRO A 391 7.47 31.10 -2.16
N ILE A 392 8.77 30.83 -2.22
CA ILE A 392 9.65 30.68 -1.07
C ILE A 392 9.91 32.11 -0.63
N SER A 393 9.37 32.54 0.50
CA SER A 393 9.34 33.97 0.87
C SER A 393 10.71 34.66 0.69
N ASN A 394 10.70 35.77 -0.07
CA ASN A 394 11.84 36.65 -0.34
C ASN A 394 12.01 37.63 0.84
N PRO A 395 13.21 37.79 1.44
CA PRO A 395 13.38 38.58 2.68
C PRO A 395 13.23 40.11 2.56
N ASN A 396 12.73 40.68 1.45
CA ASN A 396 12.62 42.14 1.23
C ASN A 396 11.21 42.64 0.79
N HIS A 397 10.11 42.07 1.32
CA HIS A 397 8.69 42.53 1.20
C HIS A 397 8.04 42.54 -0.22
N PRO A 398 6.69 42.52 -0.36
CA PRO A 398 5.60 42.27 0.60
C PRO A 398 4.81 40.97 0.28
N ASP A 399 3.81 40.71 1.11
CA ASP A 399 2.88 39.57 1.11
C ASP A 399 2.56 39.00 -0.27
N VAL A 400 3.01 37.77 -0.48
CA VAL A 400 2.38 36.92 -1.48
C VAL A 400 1.08 36.47 -0.86
N ASP A 401 -0.02 36.86 -1.48
CA ASP A 401 -1.25 36.11 -1.44
C ASP A 401 -0.95 34.69 -1.94
N ASN A 402 -0.39 33.81 -1.08
CA ASN A 402 -0.76 32.40 -1.11
C ASN A 402 -2.27 32.46 -1.25
N PRO A 403 -2.86 31.96 -2.36
CA PRO A 403 -4.27 32.13 -2.63
C PRO A 403 -5.00 31.84 -1.32
N ASP A 404 -6.00 32.65 -1.00
CA ASP A 404 -7.03 32.31 -0.02
C ASP A 404 -7.71 31.00 -0.46
N VAL A 405 -6.96 29.90 -0.44
CA VAL A 405 -7.47 28.57 -0.30
C VAL A 405 -7.80 28.58 1.19
N PRO A 406 -9.10 28.56 1.55
CA PRO A 406 -9.47 28.18 2.91
C PRO A 406 -8.61 26.97 3.21
N GLN A 407 -7.82 26.96 4.29
CA GLN A 407 -7.18 25.72 4.68
C GLN A 407 -8.33 24.77 4.99
N SER A 408 -8.75 24.01 3.99
CA SER A 408 -9.57 22.83 4.15
C SER A 408 -8.89 22.05 5.27
N PRO A 409 -9.65 21.45 6.20
CA PRO A 409 -9.03 20.60 7.20
C PRO A 409 -8.14 19.63 6.47
N ILE A 410 -6.92 19.56 6.96
CA ILE A 410 -5.94 18.70 6.39
C ILE A 410 -6.40 17.29 6.74
N ILE A 411 -7.00 16.62 5.75
CA ILE A 411 -7.43 15.24 5.85
C ILE A 411 -6.34 14.40 5.21
N SER A 412 -5.61 13.67 6.05
CA SER A 412 -4.77 12.56 5.64
C SER A 412 -5.50 11.27 5.95
N ALA A 413 -5.36 10.25 5.11
CA ALA A 413 -5.79 8.91 5.47
C ALA A 413 -4.63 7.92 5.37
N PHE A 414 -4.56 7.05 6.37
CA PHE A 414 -3.57 6.00 6.46
C PHE A 414 -4.21 4.65 6.15
N TRP A 415 -3.42 3.78 5.54
CA TRP A 415 -3.82 2.44 5.14
C TRP A 415 -3.05 1.42 5.93
N GLU A 416 -3.74 0.34 6.23
CA GLU A 416 -3.10 -0.94 6.47
C GLU A 416 -3.19 -1.77 5.19
N ASP A 417 -2.17 -2.59 4.93
CA ASP A 417 -2.21 -3.56 3.84
C ASP A 417 -3.40 -4.53 4.04
N PRO A 418 -4.04 -5.00 2.96
CA PRO A 418 -5.15 -5.92 3.08
C PRO A 418 -4.72 -7.21 3.79
N TYR A 419 -5.54 -7.68 4.71
CA TYR A 419 -5.32 -8.92 5.45
C TYR A 419 -6.02 -10.10 4.75
N LEU A 420 -5.30 -11.20 4.55
CA LEU A 420 -5.77 -12.37 3.80
C LEU A 420 -6.03 -13.51 4.76
N LYS A 421 -7.26 -14.04 4.78
CA LYS A 421 -7.65 -15.20 5.58
C LYS A 421 -8.11 -16.32 4.66
N VAL A 422 -7.55 -17.52 4.83
CA VAL A 422 -8.03 -18.72 4.13
C VAL A 422 -9.01 -19.45 5.04
N THR A 423 -10.13 -19.90 4.47
CA THR A 423 -11.09 -20.75 5.15
C THR A 423 -11.16 -22.06 4.38
N TYR A 424 -10.83 -23.16 5.05
CA TYR A 424 -10.80 -24.52 4.48
C TYR A 424 -12.17 -25.19 4.52
#